data_AF-A0A2W1B8K2-F1
#
_entry.id   AF-A0A2W1B8K2-F1
#
_cell.length_a   1.000
_cell.length_b   1.000
_cell.length_c   1.000
_cell.angle_alpha   90.00
_cell.angle_beta   90.00
_cell.angle_gamma   90.00
#
_symmetry.space_group_name_H-M   'P 1'
#
loop_
_entity.id
_entity.type
_entity.pdbx_description
1 polymer ?
#
loop_
_entity_poly.entity_id
_entity_poly.type
_entity_poly.pdbx_seq_one_letter_code
_entity_poly.pdbx_strand_id
1 'polypeptide(L)'
;MTNSERFFRLFRGYSGAYGRTTVTGQKANGKAKANSYIVREPLTVELIDKHLSGSIGVGSIPINEKSLSHFGSLDLDDYNLDLVAVHKDVSRLKMPLVPCRSKSGGAHLNVFLSEAMPAVELRDILAEFASILGHGTCEIFPKQDEVRTERGDVGNFINLPYHNAEYTTRYAIDESGEPLSLEEFLDLAEATRCTPDELRAFAKVADNLLPDGPPCLQQLSSGGIPEGGRNNTLLNIGVYYRQAHPETWAEKLEDYNREFCSPALPAKEIVTIQNQLEKKDYYYTCKAEPLHSHCNRAKCQLRKFGIGNGQALPMLSGLTVVESEPPVWFVDVDGSRLELSTKQLQIQQEFQRAAMEQMYKMPARMKESDWRDLVDGLLENATRIEVPDELTHKGLFVELVENFCTSRLQAHSPEELVVGKPWTEDSYTYFKLSALQDFLKRHNFTYYTRGQLTERLKEMNDGGRAMHQYHYRDDRGERRNVRVWGIPEVTKGDVDLPDVEMVHKEMPF
;
A
#
# COMPACT_ATOMS: atom_id res chain seq x y z
N MET A 1 -22.42 9.82 -22.58
CA MET A 1 -21.29 9.29 -21.80
C MET A 1 -21.55 7.82 -21.61
N THR A 2 -20.60 6.94 -21.95
CA THR A 2 -20.75 5.49 -21.76
C THR A 2 -20.65 5.12 -20.28
N ASN A 3 -21.11 3.92 -19.89
CA ASN A 3 -20.99 3.45 -18.50
C ASN A 3 -19.53 3.42 -18.04
N SER A 4 -18.60 3.08 -18.92
CA SER A 4 -17.17 3.05 -18.62
C SER A 4 -16.57 4.44 -18.41
N GLU A 5 -17.01 5.45 -19.17
CA GLU A 5 -16.62 6.84 -18.95
C GLU A 5 -17.16 7.38 -17.62
N ARG A 6 -18.40 7.04 -17.25
CA ARG A 6 -19.00 7.40 -15.96
C ARG A 6 -18.22 6.75 -14.80
N PHE A 7 -17.95 5.45 -14.91
CA PHE A 7 -17.18 4.68 -13.94
C PHE A 7 -15.76 5.24 -13.76
N PHE A 8 -15.07 5.52 -14.87
CA PHE A 8 -13.73 6.12 -14.85
C PHE A 8 -13.72 7.48 -14.12
N ARG A 9 -14.74 8.32 -14.32
CA ARG A 9 -14.84 9.62 -13.64
C ARG A 9 -15.07 9.50 -12.13
N LEU A 10 -15.85 8.51 -11.69
CA LEU A 10 -16.11 8.27 -10.26
C LEU A 10 -14.83 7.81 -9.54
N PHE A 11 -14.10 6.89 -10.14
CA PHE A 11 -12.88 6.30 -9.57
C PHE A 11 -11.59 6.97 -10.06
N ARG A 12 -11.66 8.24 -10.43
CA ARG A 12 -10.48 8.99 -10.89
C ARG A 12 -9.48 9.17 -9.75
N GLY A 13 -8.23 8.84 -10.03
CA GLY A 13 -7.15 8.80 -9.06
C GLY A 13 -5.84 9.35 -9.65
N TYR A 14 -4.73 8.71 -9.30
CA TYR A 14 -3.43 8.96 -9.92
C TYR A 14 -3.51 8.76 -11.44
N SER A 15 -3.01 9.72 -12.23
CA SER A 15 -3.19 9.71 -13.69
C SER A 15 -2.14 8.89 -14.43
N GLY A 16 -0.95 8.71 -13.86
CA GLY A 16 0.17 7.97 -14.46
C GLY A 16 0.35 6.52 -14.01
N ALA A 17 -0.56 5.98 -13.20
CA ALA A 17 -0.46 4.63 -12.66
C ALA A 17 -1.81 4.05 -12.25
N TYR A 18 -1.95 2.72 -12.29
CA TYR A 18 -3.12 2.00 -11.81
C TYR A 18 -2.73 0.70 -11.11
N GLY A 19 -3.65 0.17 -10.30
CA GLY A 19 -3.47 -1.12 -9.64
C GLY A 19 -3.93 -2.28 -10.51
N ARG A 20 -3.23 -3.40 -10.46
CA ARG A 20 -3.64 -4.64 -11.12
C ARG A 20 -3.65 -5.79 -10.13
N THR A 21 -4.69 -6.62 -10.20
CA THR A 21 -4.76 -7.87 -9.44
C THR A 21 -4.93 -9.05 -10.38
N THR A 22 -3.94 -9.94 -10.41
CA THR A 22 -3.98 -11.20 -11.16
C THR A 22 -4.18 -12.38 -10.21
N VAL A 23 -5.01 -13.35 -10.60
CA VAL A 23 -5.18 -14.59 -9.82
C VAL A 23 -4.15 -15.59 -10.32
N THR A 24 -3.18 -15.94 -9.46
CA THR A 24 -2.00 -16.73 -9.81
C THR A 24 -2.08 -18.20 -9.36
N GLY A 25 -3.19 -18.64 -8.75
CA GLY A 25 -3.43 -20.05 -8.39
C GLY A 25 -4.32 -20.23 -7.14
N GLN A 26 -4.34 -21.42 -6.56
CA GLN A 26 -5.00 -21.73 -5.27
C GLN A 26 -3.94 -22.09 -4.20
N LYS A 27 -4.05 -21.53 -2.99
CA LYS A 27 -3.34 -22.02 -1.80
C LYS A 27 -3.90 -23.39 -1.38
N ALA A 28 -3.12 -24.18 -0.64
CA ALA A 28 -3.51 -25.49 -0.10
C ALA A 28 -4.83 -25.47 0.71
N ASN A 29 -5.27 -24.29 1.16
CA ASN A 29 -6.48 -24.08 1.96
C ASN A 29 -7.69 -23.65 1.10
N GLY A 30 -7.62 -23.78 -0.24
CA GLY A 30 -8.68 -23.39 -1.17
C GLY A 30 -8.75 -21.88 -1.49
N LYS A 31 -7.97 -21.01 -0.82
CA LYS A 31 -7.93 -19.56 -1.11
C LYS A 31 -7.12 -19.26 -2.37
N ALA A 32 -7.70 -18.55 -3.33
CA ALA A 32 -6.99 -18.10 -4.52
C ALA A 32 -5.78 -17.19 -4.14
N LYS A 33 -4.58 -17.50 -4.64
CA LYS A 33 -3.40 -16.63 -4.53
C LYS A 33 -3.62 -15.50 -5.54
N ALA A 34 -3.77 -14.27 -5.05
CA ALA A 34 -3.87 -13.09 -5.88
C ALA A 34 -2.54 -12.32 -5.76
N ASN A 35 -1.99 -11.90 -6.91
CA ASN A 35 -0.86 -10.99 -6.95
C ASN A 35 -1.39 -9.59 -7.28
N SER A 36 -1.14 -8.63 -6.39
CA SER A 36 -1.56 -7.24 -6.53
C SER A 36 -0.32 -6.37 -6.68
N TYR A 37 -0.23 -5.60 -7.75
CA TYR A 37 0.93 -4.78 -8.11
C TYR A 37 0.48 -3.53 -8.85
N ILE A 38 1.37 -2.54 -8.93
CA ILE A 38 1.11 -1.28 -9.62
C ILE A 38 1.70 -1.33 -11.03
N VAL A 39 0.95 -0.83 -12.00
CA VAL A 39 1.39 -0.58 -13.37
C VAL A 39 1.55 0.93 -13.57
N ARG A 40 2.75 1.38 -13.96
CA ARG A 40 3.07 2.80 -14.23
C ARG A 40 2.67 3.22 -15.64
N GLU A 41 1.39 3.08 -15.92
CA GLU A 41 0.75 3.54 -17.15
C GLU A 41 -0.56 4.26 -16.79
N PRO A 42 -1.08 5.16 -17.64
CA PRO A 42 -2.35 5.79 -17.38
C PRO A 42 -3.51 4.80 -17.27
N LEU A 43 -4.39 4.99 -16.28
CA LEU A 43 -5.68 4.32 -16.27
C LEU A 43 -6.55 4.89 -17.41
N THR A 44 -6.99 4.06 -18.34
CA THR A 44 -7.80 4.49 -19.49
C THR A 44 -9.22 3.89 -19.46
N VAL A 45 -10.13 4.46 -20.24
CA VAL A 45 -11.51 3.95 -20.38
C VAL A 45 -11.50 2.52 -20.95
N GLU A 46 -10.57 2.19 -21.84
CA GLU A 46 -10.43 0.84 -22.41
C GLU A 46 -9.99 -0.18 -21.35
N LEU A 47 -9.18 0.22 -20.35
CA LEU A 47 -8.85 -0.64 -19.21
C LEU A 47 -10.07 -0.85 -18.31
N ILE A 48 -10.92 0.17 -18.14
CA ILE A 48 -12.20 0.04 -17.44
C ILE A 48 -13.15 -0.89 -18.21
N ASP A 49 -13.24 -0.79 -19.54
CA ASP A 49 -14.04 -1.72 -20.35
C ASP A 49 -13.60 -3.18 -20.12
N LYS A 50 -12.29 -3.44 -20.16
CA LYS A 50 -11.73 -4.77 -19.89
C LYS A 50 -11.95 -5.22 -18.45
N HIS A 51 -12.09 -4.30 -17.50
CA HIS A 51 -12.44 -4.61 -16.12
C HIS A 51 -13.90 -5.05 -15.99
N LEU A 52 -14.80 -4.25 -16.56
CA LEU A 52 -16.24 -4.49 -16.53
C LEU A 52 -16.61 -5.75 -17.33
N SER A 53 -15.85 -6.11 -18.38
CA SER A 53 -16.01 -7.38 -19.09
C SER A 53 -15.38 -8.59 -18.36
N GLY A 54 -14.66 -8.36 -17.27
CA GLY A 54 -14.00 -9.41 -16.50
C GLY A 54 -12.67 -9.91 -17.04
N SER A 55 -12.11 -9.26 -18.07
CA SER A 55 -10.83 -9.65 -18.66
C SER A 55 -9.62 -9.33 -17.77
N ILE A 56 -9.65 -8.21 -17.04
CA ILE A 56 -8.57 -7.83 -16.11
C ILE A 56 -9.11 -7.22 -14.79
N GLY A 57 -8.48 -7.53 -13.67
CA GLY A 57 -8.71 -6.85 -12.40
C GLY A 57 -7.97 -5.52 -12.35
N VAL A 58 -8.68 -4.40 -12.27
CA VAL A 58 -8.14 -3.04 -12.21
C VAL A 58 -8.46 -2.44 -10.83
N GLY A 59 -7.49 -1.69 -10.31
CA GLY A 59 -7.60 -0.87 -9.12
C GLY A 59 -7.24 0.58 -9.43
N SER A 60 -7.78 1.50 -8.65
CA SER A 60 -7.45 2.92 -8.74
C SER A 60 -6.68 3.36 -7.49
N ILE A 61 -5.76 4.30 -7.66
CA ILE A 61 -5.02 4.93 -6.57
C ILE A 61 -5.78 6.21 -6.17
N PRO A 62 -6.50 6.26 -5.03
CA PRO A 62 -7.44 7.32 -4.68
C PRO A 62 -6.77 8.64 -4.25
N ILE A 63 -5.63 8.98 -4.84
CA ILE A 63 -4.88 10.22 -4.65
C ILE A 63 -4.17 10.55 -5.96
N ASN A 64 -4.20 11.81 -6.38
CA ASN A 64 -3.49 12.25 -7.58
C ASN A 64 -2.11 12.84 -7.26
N GLU A 65 -1.38 13.24 -8.29
CA GLU A 65 -0.03 13.79 -8.23
C GLU A 65 0.08 15.09 -7.41
N LYS A 66 -1.05 15.74 -7.16
CA LYS A 66 -1.16 16.96 -6.34
C LYS A 66 -1.64 16.68 -4.92
N SER A 67 -1.65 15.41 -4.51
CA SER A 67 -2.16 14.96 -3.20
C SER A 67 -3.64 15.30 -2.97
N LEU A 68 -4.44 15.35 -4.05
CA LEU A 68 -5.89 15.57 -4.00
C LEU A 68 -6.64 14.28 -4.35
N SER A 69 -7.79 14.10 -3.74
CA SER A 69 -8.66 12.94 -3.91
C SER A 69 -10.03 13.35 -4.44
N HIS A 70 -10.58 12.51 -5.32
CA HIS A 70 -11.94 12.64 -5.85
C HIS A 70 -12.89 11.56 -5.35
N PHE A 71 -12.34 10.52 -4.76
CA PHE A 71 -13.08 9.49 -4.06
C PHE A 71 -12.19 8.94 -2.94
N GLY A 72 -12.81 8.28 -2.00
CA GLY A 72 -12.14 7.51 -0.95
C GLY A 72 -12.96 6.29 -0.60
N SER A 73 -12.39 5.38 0.17
CA SER A 73 -13.07 4.15 0.57
C SER A 73 -12.65 3.69 1.95
N LEU A 74 -13.60 3.15 2.71
CA LEU A 74 -13.33 2.30 3.86
C LEU A 74 -13.32 0.84 3.39
N ASP A 75 -12.28 0.09 3.73
CA ASP A 75 -12.17 -1.33 3.40
C ASP A 75 -12.43 -2.19 4.63
N LEU A 76 -13.64 -2.73 4.71
CA LEU A 76 -14.14 -3.53 5.81
C LEU A 76 -13.83 -5.00 5.53
N ASP A 77 -12.70 -5.47 6.06
CA ASP A 77 -12.25 -6.85 5.94
C ASP A 77 -12.87 -7.79 6.99
N ASP A 78 -14.18 -8.03 6.88
CA ASP A 78 -14.89 -9.05 7.65
C ASP A 78 -15.59 -10.06 6.72
N TYR A 79 -15.23 -11.34 6.84
CA TYR A 79 -15.82 -12.43 6.05
C TYR A 79 -17.28 -12.71 6.41
N ASN A 80 -17.72 -12.32 7.62
CA ASN A 80 -19.08 -12.50 8.10
C ASN A 80 -19.89 -11.19 8.06
N LEU A 81 -19.41 -10.19 7.31
CA LEU A 81 -20.05 -8.88 7.24
C LEU A 81 -21.49 -8.99 6.72
N ASP A 82 -22.43 -8.47 7.50
CA ASP A 82 -23.80 -8.24 7.05
C ASP A 82 -23.87 -6.91 6.28
N LEU A 83 -23.70 -6.99 4.95
CA LEU A 83 -23.73 -5.83 4.06
C LEU A 83 -25.06 -5.07 4.15
N VAL A 84 -26.18 -5.75 4.41
CA VAL A 84 -27.50 -5.11 4.53
C VAL A 84 -27.57 -4.30 5.82
N ALA A 85 -27.03 -4.81 6.92
CA ALA A 85 -26.91 -4.05 8.17
C ALA A 85 -26.05 -2.80 7.99
N VAL A 86 -24.88 -2.93 7.34
CA VAL A 86 -24.00 -1.79 7.03
C VAL A 86 -24.71 -0.76 6.16
N HIS A 87 -25.42 -1.18 5.11
CA HIS A 87 -26.19 -0.28 4.25
C HIS A 87 -27.29 0.46 5.02
N LYS A 88 -27.98 -0.24 5.93
CA LYS A 88 -29.00 0.38 6.80
C LYS A 88 -28.38 1.42 7.74
N ASP A 89 -27.21 1.17 8.30
CA ASP A 89 -26.51 2.13 9.15
C ASP A 89 -26.05 3.37 8.38
N VAL A 90 -25.44 3.17 7.20
CA VAL A 90 -25.07 4.26 6.28
C VAL A 90 -26.28 5.13 5.93
N SER A 91 -27.41 4.49 5.57
CA SER A 91 -28.65 5.17 5.21
C SER A 91 -29.27 5.92 6.40
N ARG A 92 -29.33 5.29 7.58
CA ARG A 92 -29.85 5.87 8.82
C ARG A 92 -29.06 7.11 9.26
N LEU A 93 -27.74 7.05 9.11
CA LEU A 93 -26.82 8.14 9.42
C LEU A 93 -26.72 9.17 8.29
N LYS A 94 -27.38 8.92 7.15
CA LYS A 94 -27.35 9.75 5.94
C LYS A 94 -25.93 10.03 5.44
N MET A 95 -25.00 9.09 5.67
CA MET A 95 -23.63 9.25 5.22
C MET A 95 -23.55 9.13 3.70
N PRO A 96 -22.74 9.95 3.01
CA PRO A 96 -22.58 9.90 1.56
C PRO A 96 -21.63 8.75 1.16
N LEU A 97 -21.95 7.53 1.58
CA LEU A 97 -21.19 6.31 1.30
C LEU A 97 -22.01 5.36 0.45
N VAL A 98 -21.36 4.71 -0.52
CA VAL A 98 -21.95 3.67 -1.36
C VAL A 98 -21.26 2.34 -1.06
N PRO A 99 -21.88 1.47 -0.24
CA PRO A 99 -21.33 0.16 0.10
C PRO A 99 -21.33 -0.76 -1.13
N CYS A 100 -20.19 -1.37 -1.42
CA CYS A 100 -20.02 -2.41 -2.43
C CYS A 100 -19.45 -3.65 -1.76
N ARG A 101 -19.97 -4.84 -2.07
CA ARG A 101 -19.37 -6.10 -1.63
C ARG A 101 -17.94 -6.23 -2.17
N SER A 102 -16.98 -6.61 -1.33
CA SER A 102 -15.60 -6.83 -1.75
C SER A 102 -15.39 -8.27 -2.24
N LYS A 103 -14.25 -8.52 -2.90
CA LYS A 103 -13.89 -9.88 -3.37
C LYS A 103 -13.72 -10.87 -2.20
N SER A 104 -13.23 -10.40 -1.06
CA SER A 104 -12.95 -11.22 0.12
C SER A 104 -14.21 -11.58 0.91
N GLY A 105 -15.36 -10.98 0.60
CA GLY A 105 -16.62 -11.17 1.34
C GLY A 105 -16.96 -10.03 2.28
N GLY A 106 -16.03 -9.08 2.48
CA GLY A 106 -16.25 -7.83 3.19
C GLY A 106 -16.93 -6.75 2.32
N ALA A 107 -16.62 -5.48 2.58
CA ALA A 107 -17.20 -4.36 1.83
C ALA A 107 -16.24 -3.17 1.63
N HIS A 108 -16.35 -2.52 0.48
CA HIS A 108 -15.76 -1.20 0.23
C HIS A 108 -16.87 -0.15 0.33
N LEU A 109 -16.76 0.79 1.28
CA LEU A 109 -17.72 1.89 1.43
C LEU A 109 -17.12 3.14 0.77
N ASN A 110 -17.60 3.45 -0.43
CA ASN A 110 -17.02 4.49 -1.28
C ASN A 110 -17.70 5.84 -1.06
N VAL A 111 -16.93 6.90 -0.90
CA VAL A 111 -17.41 8.30 -1.01
C VAL A 111 -16.94 8.88 -2.32
N PHE A 112 -17.80 9.62 -3.01
CA PHE A 112 -17.49 10.28 -4.28
C PHE A 112 -17.66 11.79 -4.16
N LEU A 113 -16.68 12.54 -4.68
CA LEU A 113 -16.65 13.99 -4.57
C LEU A 113 -16.92 14.68 -5.91
N SER A 114 -17.71 15.75 -5.89
CA SER A 114 -17.95 16.59 -7.07
C SER A 114 -16.69 17.35 -7.50
N GLU A 115 -15.87 17.77 -6.54
CA GLU A 115 -14.60 18.46 -6.71
C GLU A 115 -13.50 17.81 -5.85
N ALA A 116 -12.23 18.06 -6.16
CA ALA A 116 -11.13 17.43 -5.42
C ALA A 116 -10.98 18.07 -4.04
N MET A 117 -10.57 17.28 -3.04
CA MET A 117 -10.13 17.81 -1.75
C MET A 117 -8.77 17.22 -1.36
N PRO A 118 -8.03 17.83 -0.41
CA PRO A 118 -6.80 17.24 0.11
C PRO A 118 -7.03 15.82 0.64
N ALA A 119 -6.17 14.89 0.26
CA ALA A 119 -6.29 13.48 0.67
C ALA A 119 -6.27 13.31 2.20
N VAL A 120 -5.44 14.09 2.89
CA VAL A 120 -5.39 14.16 4.36
C VAL A 120 -6.75 14.45 4.97
N GLU A 121 -7.46 15.43 4.43
CA GLU A 121 -8.75 15.85 4.96
C GLU A 121 -9.82 14.79 4.69
N LEU A 122 -9.81 14.19 3.50
CA LEU A 122 -10.71 13.09 3.17
C LEU A 122 -10.49 11.90 4.12
N ARG A 123 -9.23 11.53 4.38
CA ARG A 123 -8.89 10.40 5.25
C ARG A 123 -9.31 10.66 6.70
N ASP A 124 -9.14 11.89 7.19
CA ASP A 124 -9.59 12.27 8.54
C ASP A 124 -11.10 12.13 8.70
N ILE A 125 -11.89 12.60 7.72
CA ILE A 125 -13.35 12.45 7.73
C ILE A 125 -13.75 10.97 7.62
N LEU A 126 -13.11 10.21 6.75
CA LEU A 126 -13.35 8.76 6.64
C LEU A 126 -13.02 8.01 7.92
N ALA A 127 -11.97 8.40 8.66
CA ALA A 127 -11.65 7.81 9.96
C ALA A 127 -12.73 8.11 11.01
N GLU A 128 -13.40 9.25 10.92
CA GLU A 128 -14.58 9.54 11.75
C GLU A 128 -15.78 8.69 11.34
N PHE A 129 -16.04 8.53 10.04
CA PHE A 129 -17.12 7.65 9.55
C PHE A 129 -16.91 6.21 9.98
N ALA A 130 -15.69 5.69 9.82
CA ALA A 130 -15.31 4.36 10.29
C ALA A 130 -15.57 4.19 11.80
N SER A 131 -15.17 5.19 12.60
CA SER A 131 -15.44 5.20 14.04
C SER A 131 -16.93 5.24 14.38
N ILE A 132 -17.75 6.03 13.67
CA ILE A 132 -19.20 6.09 13.89
C ILE A 132 -19.87 4.75 13.52
N LEU A 133 -19.45 4.12 12.42
CA LEU A 133 -19.99 2.87 11.93
C LEU A 133 -19.54 1.63 12.73
N GLY A 134 -18.63 1.78 13.71
CA GLY A 134 -18.09 0.64 14.46
C GLY A 134 -17.04 -0.16 13.70
N HIS A 135 -16.34 0.49 12.75
CA HIS A 135 -15.26 -0.09 11.96
C HIS A 135 -13.97 0.75 12.02
N GLY A 136 -13.68 1.43 13.13
CA GLY A 136 -12.57 2.38 13.30
C GLY A 136 -11.16 1.80 13.09
N THR A 137 -11.02 0.50 12.92
CA THR A 137 -9.76 -0.21 12.64
C THR A 137 -9.65 -0.69 11.20
N CYS A 138 -10.66 -0.42 10.36
CA CYS A 138 -10.64 -0.77 8.94
C CYS A 138 -9.54 0.00 8.19
N GLU A 139 -9.11 -0.51 7.04
CA GLU A 139 -8.22 0.26 6.20
C GLU A 139 -8.98 1.43 5.55
N ILE A 140 -8.29 2.55 5.35
CA ILE A 140 -8.86 3.76 4.75
C ILE A 140 -8.03 4.11 3.51
N PHE A 141 -8.73 4.40 2.43
CA PHE A 141 -8.15 4.80 1.15
C PHE A 141 -8.61 6.21 0.78
N PRO A 142 -7.68 7.12 0.41
CA PRO A 142 -6.24 6.92 0.29
C PRO A 142 -5.54 6.62 1.62
N LYS A 143 -4.52 5.75 1.57
CA LYS A 143 -3.70 5.41 2.75
C LYS A 143 -2.78 6.57 3.14
N GLN A 144 -2.22 7.23 2.14
CA GLN A 144 -1.26 8.33 2.27
C GLN A 144 -1.95 9.73 2.22
N ASP A 145 -1.40 10.71 2.94
CA ASP A 145 -1.82 12.12 2.82
C ASP A 145 -1.27 12.79 1.57
N GLU A 146 -0.09 12.36 1.16
CA GLU A 146 0.68 12.95 0.09
C GLU A 146 1.39 11.85 -0.71
N VAL A 147 1.62 12.11 -1.99
CA VAL A 147 2.45 11.27 -2.86
C VAL A 147 3.68 12.04 -3.31
N ARG A 148 4.86 11.41 -3.23
CA ARG A 148 6.13 12.02 -3.67
C ARG A 148 6.47 11.61 -5.10
N THR A 149 5.78 12.21 -6.05
CA THR A 149 5.88 11.85 -7.48
C THR A 149 7.29 11.99 -8.04
N GLU A 150 8.05 12.99 -7.59
CA GLU A 150 9.44 13.24 -7.96
C GLU A 150 10.39 12.11 -7.54
N ARG A 151 9.95 11.25 -6.62
CA ARG A 151 10.69 10.09 -6.11
C ARG A 151 10.12 8.76 -6.62
N GLY A 152 9.21 8.83 -7.60
CA GLY A 152 8.55 7.66 -8.17
C GLY A 152 7.44 7.05 -7.30
N ASP A 153 7.03 7.71 -6.22
CA ASP A 153 5.86 7.25 -5.46
C ASP A 153 4.56 7.63 -6.18
N VAL A 154 3.64 6.67 -6.19
CA VAL A 154 2.31 6.84 -6.76
C VAL A 154 1.22 6.56 -5.74
N GLY A 155 1.57 6.06 -4.55
CA GLY A 155 0.65 5.67 -3.49
C GLY A 155 0.02 4.28 -3.66
N ASN A 156 -0.79 3.88 -2.68
CA ASN A 156 -1.48 2.59 -2.64
C ASN A 156 -2.83 2.61 -3.38
N PHE A 157 -3.17 1.49 -4.03
CA PHE A 157 -4.42 1.34 -4.78
C PHE A 157 -5.48 0.53 -4.03
N ILE A 158 -6.74 0.76 -4.38
CA ILE A 158 -7.89 -0.08 -4.01
C ILE A 158 -8.47 -0.74 -5.27
N ASN A 159 -8.90 -2.00 -5.13
CA ASN A 159 -9.54 -2.74 -6.23
C ASN A 159 -10.92 -2.15 -6.56
N LEU A 160 -11.20 -1.97 -7.85
CA LEU A 160 -12.48 -1.44 -8.31
C LEU A 160 -13.60 -2.51 -8.17
N PRO A 161 -14.85 -2.08 -7.89
CA PRO A 161 -16.01 -2.97 -7.86
C PRO A 161 -16.47 -3.31 -9.28
N TYR A 162 -17.49 -4.15 -9.43
CA TYR A 162 -18.09 -4.49 -10.74
C TYR A 162 -17.17 -5.17 -11.78
N HIS A 163 -16.07 -5.81 -11.35
CA HIS A 163 -15.33 -6.72 -12.23
C HIS A 163 -16.24 -7.83 -12.78
N ASN A 164 -16.29 -8.01 -14.10
CA ASN A 164 -17.27 -8.87 -14.77
C ASN A 164 -18.72 -8.46 -14.42
N ALA A 165 -19.10 -7.24 -14.77
CA ALA A 165 -20.32 -6.57 -14.33
C ALA A 165 -21.61 -7.38 -14.54
N GLU A 166 -21.67 -8.22 -15.59
CA GLU A 166 -22.82 -9.09 -15.87
C GLU A 166 -23.02 -10.17 -14.80
N TYR A 167 -21.94 -10.67 -14.20
CA TYR A 167 -21.95 -11.75 -13.20
C TYR A 167 -21.10 -11.38 -11.96
N THR A 168 -21.07 -10.10 -11.62
CA THR A 168 -20.16 -9.60 -10.59
C THR A 168 -20.55 -10.13 -9.21
N THR A 169 -19.55 -10.45 -8.40
CA THR A 169 -19.74 -10.70 -6.96
C THR A 169 -19.40 -9.47 -6.12
N ARG A 170 -19.11 -8.33 -6.79
CA ARG A 170 -18.64 -7.07 -6.21
C ARG A 170 -19.62 -5.94 -6.53
N TYR A 171 -20.87 -6.14 -6.15
CA TYR A 171 -21.97 -5.23 -6.43
C TYR A 171 -22.28 -4.34 -5.22
N ALA A 172 -22.88 -3.18 -5.49
CA ALA A 172 -23.65 -2.44 -4.49
C ALA A 172 -25.03 -3.08 -4.31
N ILE A 173 -25.72 -2.74 -3.23
CA ILE A 173 -27.07 -3.22 -2.94
C ILE A 173 -28.06 -2.05 -2.83
N ASP A 174 -29.33 -2.34 -3.05
CA ASP A 174 -30.42 -1.39 -2.79
C ASP A 174 -30.91 -1.42 -1.34
N GLU A 175 -31.96 -0.65 -1.02
CA GLU A 175 -32.59 -0.62 0.30
C GLU A 175 -33.19 -1.97 0.74
N SER A 176 -33.54 -2.84 -0.21
CA SER A 176 -34.08 -4.17 0.05
C SER A 176 -32.99 -5.23 0.24
N GLY A 177 -31.74 -4.89 -0.08
CA GLY A 177 -30.58 -5.78 -0.01
C GLY A 177 -30.29 -6.52 -1.31
N GLU A 178 -30.98 -6.17 -2.40
CA GLU A 178 -30.80 -6.80 -3.70
C GLU A 178 -29.61 -6.20 -4.46
N PRO A 179 -28.85 -7.01 -5.22
CA PRO A 179 -27.72 -6.52 -6.01
C PRO A 179 -28.13 -5.50 -7.07
N LEU A 180 -27.43 -4.35 -7.12
CA LEU A 180 -27.59 -3.35 -8.17
C LEU A 180 -26.82 -3.74 -9.43
N SER A 181 -27.43 -3.51 -10.60
CA SER A 181 -26.73 -3.52 -11.88
C SER A 181 -25.66 -2.41 -11.96
N LEU A 182 -24.78 -2.47 -12.96
CA LEU A 182 -23.77 -1.43 -13.16
C LEU A 182 -24.40 -0.05 -13.39
N GLU A 183 -25.47 0.04 -14.17
CA GLU A 183 -26.13 1.31 -14.48
C GLU A 183 -26.80 1.91 -13.24
N GLU A 184 -27.51 1.10 -12.45
CA GLU A 184 -28.12 1.53 -11.19
C GLU A 184 -27.07 1.96 -10.15
N PHE A 185 -25.94 1.24 -10.06
CA PHE A 185 -24.81 1.67 -9.23
C PHE A 185 -24.25 3.02 -9.66
N LEU A 186 -24.06 3.24 -10.97
CA LEU A 186 -23.55 4.51 -11.47
C LEU A 186 -24.51 5.67 -11.16
N ASP A 187 -25.82 5.43 -11.32
CA ASP A 187 -26.85 6.40 -10.98
C ASP A 187 -26.84 6.74 -9.48
N LEU A 188 -26.76 5.72 -8.62
CA LEU A 188 -26.64 5.89 -7.17
C LEU A 188 -25.35 6.65 -6.81
N ALA A 189 -24.20 6.21 -7.31
CA ALA A 189 -22.91 6.80 -7.00
C ALA A 189 -22.80 8.27 -7.45
N GLU A 190 -23.36 8.60 -8.61
CA GLU A 190 -23.41 9.98 -9.09
C GLU A 190 -24.38 10.85 -8.29
N ALA A 191 -25.52 10.30 -7.85
CA ALA A 191 -26.51 10.99 -7.02
C ALA A 191 -26.03 11.22 -5.57
N THR A 192 -25.23 10.31 -5.02
CA THR A 192 -24.68 10.40 -3.66
C THR A 192 -23.43 11.29 -3.57
N ARG A 193 -22.90 11.75 -4.71
CA ARG A 193 -21.73 12.65 -4.72
C ARG A 193 -21.97 13.89 -3.85
N CYS A 194 -20.96 14.28 -3.09
CA CYS A 194 -20.98 15.47 -2.26
C CYS A 194 -19.82 16.43 -2.59
N THR A 195 -19.97 17.68 -2.18
CA THR A 195 -18.87 18.66 -2.16
C THR A 195 -18.01 18.46 -0.90
N PRO A 196 -16.74 18.90 -0.90
CA PRO A 196 -15.90 18.95 0.30
C PRO A 196 -16.57 19.68 1.47
N ASP A 197 -17.32 20.75 1.22
CA ASP A 197 -18.03 21.49 2.28
C ASP A 197 -19.20 20.68 2.87
N GLU A 198 -19.96 19.98 2.03
CA GLU A 198 -20.99 19.04 2.49
C GLU A 198 -20.36 17.92 3.32
N LEU A 199 -19.24 17.34 2.85
CA LEU A 199 -18.55 16.27 3.56
C LEU A 199 -18.00 16.73 4.92
N ARG A 200 -17.40 17.93 5.00
CA ARG A 200 -16.97 18.56 6.27
C ARG A 200 -18.12 18.77 7.24
N ALA A 201 -19.31 19.08 6.73
CA ALA A 201 -20.48 19.29 7.58
C ALA A 201 -20.94 18.00 8.27
N PHE A 202 -20.77 16.83 7.64
CA PHE A 202 -21.07 15.53 8.25
C PHE A 202 -20.13 15.18 9.41
N ALA A 203 -18.85 15.54 9.32
CA ALA A 203 -17.83 15.23 10.33
C ALA A 203 -18.00 16.01 11.65
N LYS A 204 -18.86 17.04 11.69
CA LYS A 204 -19.09 17.83 12.92
C LYS A 204 -20.01 17.09 13.90
N VAL A 205 -19.49 16.06 14.56
CA VAL A 205 -20.09 15.56 15.80
C VAL A 205 -19.79 16.56 16.91
N ALA A 206 -20.83 17.10 17.53
CA ALA A 206 -20.67 18.04 18.63
C ALA A 206 -20.03 17.33 19.83
N ASP A 207 -18.88 17.83 20.32
CA ASP A 207 -18.09 17.35 21.47
C ASP A 207 -18.81 17.52 22.83
N ASN A 208 -20.14 17.59 22.83
CA ASN A 208 -20.89 18.12 23.96
C ASN A 208 -20.98 17.14 25.14
N LEU A 209 -20.87 15.84 24.88
CA LEU A 209 -21.17 14.84 25.91
C LEU A 209 -19.98 14.48 26.80
N LEU A 210 -18.80 14.32 26.21
CA LEU A 210 -17.56 14.08 26.94
C LEU A 210 -16.50 15.08 26.43
N PRO A 211 -16.56 16.35 26.88
CA PRO A 211 -15.62 17.38 26.43
C PRO A 211 -14.17 16.94 26.57
N ASP A 212 -13.41 17.06 25.49
CA ASP A 212 -12.02 16.60 25.37
C ASP A 212 -11.77 15.14 25.75
N GLY A 213 -12.81 14.30 25.75
CA GLY A 213 -12.74 12.88 26.03
C GLY A 213 -12.40 12.04 24.78
N PRO A 214 -12.05 10.74 24.97
CA PRO A 214 -11.78 9.83 23.86
C PRO A 214 -12.94 9.78 22.85
N PRO A 215 -12.65 9.87 21.54
CA PRO A 215 -13.70 9.86 20.50
C PRO A 215 -14.51 8.56 20.50
N CYS A 216 -13.89 7.40 20.78
CA CYS A 216 -14.61 6.13 20.85
C CYS A 216 -15.69 6.13 21.95
N LEU A 217 -15.41 6.74 23.10
CA LEU A 217 -16.40 6.85 24.17
C LEU A 217 -17.55 7.77 23.75
N GLN A 218 -17.25 8.92 23.15
CA GLN A 218 -18.28 9.84 22.64
C GLN A 218 -19.21 9.17 21.62
N GLN A 219 -18.67 8.37 20.70
CA GLN A 219 -19.47 7.66 19.71
C GLN A 219 -20.37 6.61 20.38
N LEU A 220 -19.81 5.80 21.28
CA LEU A 220 -20.57 4.80 22.03
C LEU A 220 -21.70 5.43 22.86
N SER A 221 -21.45 6.59 23.48
CA SER A 221 -22.48 7.30 24.21
C SER A 221 -23.60 7.82 23.31
N SER A 222 -23.26 8.32 22.12
CA SER A 222 -24.22 8.92 21.18
C SER A 222 -25.18 7.87 20.61
N GLY A 223 -24.71 6.63 20.43
CA GLY A 223 -25.52 5.50 19.97
C GLY A 223 -26.30 4.76 21.07
N GLY A 224 -25.98 5.02 22.34
CA GLY A 224 -26.41 4.20 23.47
C GLY A 224 -25.64 2.88 23.57
N ILE A 225 -25.51 2.34 24.79
CA ILE A 225 -24.67 1.17 25.07
C ILE A 225 -25.56 -0.05 25.37
N PRO A 226 -25.67 -1.01 24.44
CA PRO A 226 -26.47 -2.21 24.65
C PRO A 226 -25.76 -3.24 25.53
N GLU A 227 -26.47 -4.32 25.87
CA GLU A 227 -25.89 -5.45 26.62
C GLU A 227 -24.65 -6.03 25.93
N GLY A 228 -23.72 -6.58 26.73
CA GLY A 228 -22.45 -7.15 26.25
C GLY A 228 -21.26 -6.18 26.32
N GLY A 229 -21.46 -4.87 26.14
CA GLY A 229 -20.38 -3.86 26.16
C GLY A 229 -20.35 -2.91 27.37
N ARG A 230 -21.40 -2.91 28.21
CA ARG A 230 -21.63 -1.92 29.28
C ARG A 230 -20.49 -1.83 30.29
N ASN A 231 -20.07 -2.96 30.87
CA ASN A 231 -19.10 -2.96 31.98
C ASN A 231 -17.76 -2.38 31.52
N ASN A 232 -17.29 -2.79 30.34
CA ASN A 232 -16.06 -2.27 29.76
C ASN A 232 -16.19 -0.79 29.40
N THR A 233 -17.31 -0.38 28.80
CA THR A 233 -17.54 1.03 28.45
C THR A 233 -17.57 1.92 29.70
N LEU A 234 -18.33 1.53 30.72
CA LEU A 234 -18.44 2.27 31.99
C LEU A 234 -17.12 2.33 32.76
N LEU A 235 -16.30 1.28 32.71
CA LEU A 235 -14.94 1.34 33.27
C LEU A 235 -14.12 2.47 32.62
N ASN A 236 -14.17 2.59 31.30
CA ASN A 236 -13.44 3.63 30.55
C ASN A 236 -14.06 5.02 30.69
N ILE A 237 -15.38 5.14 30.79
CA ILE A 237 -16.07 6.39 31.15
C ILE A 237 -15.63 6.85 32.55
N GLY A 238 -15.51 5.92 33.49
CA GLY A 238 -14.99 6.20 34.82
C GLY A 238 -13.54 6.69 34.79
N VAL A 239 -12.67 6.15 33.93
CA VAL A 239 -11.31 6.68 33.69
C VAL A 239 -11.38 8.14 33.23
N TYR A 240 -12.22 8.45 32.24
CA TYR A 240 -12.42 9.81 31.78
C TYR A 240 -12.89 10.75 32.90
N TYR A 241 -13.94 10.37 33.65
CA TYR A 241 -14.46 11.22 34.72
C TYR A 241 -13.49 11.40 35.88
N ARG A 242 -12.65 10.39 36.20
CA ARG A 242 -11.58 10.58 37.19
C ARG A 242 -10.56 11.65 36.77
N GLN A 243 -10.34 11.82 35.46
CA GLN A 243 -9.44 12.85 34.93
C GLN A 243 -10.12 14.22 34.80
N ALA A 244 -11.36 14.24 34.27
CA ALA A 244 -12.08 15.47 33.97
C ALA A 244 -12.79 16.09 35.19
N HIS A 245 -13.27 15.25 36.11
CA HIS A 245 -14.11 15.62 37.26
C HIS A 245 -13.74 14.80 38.53
N PRO A 246 -12.49 14.91 39.02
CA PRO A 246 -11.94 14.03 40.05
C PRO A 246 -12.71 14.01 41.39
N GLU A 247 -13.48 15.05 41.70
CA GLU A 247 -14.25 15.14 42.95
C GLU A 247 -15.65 14.51 42.85
N THR A 248 -16.22 14.44 41.64
CA THR A 248 -17.63 14.03 41.41
C THR A 248 -17.76 12.86 40.42
N TRP A 249 -16.64 12.20 40.10
CA TRP A 249 -16.60 11.17 39.06
C TRP A 249 -17.55 9.98 39.32
N ALA A 250 -17.72 9.58 40.58
CA ALA A 250 -18.54 8.43 40.96
C ALA A 250 -20.04 8.70 40.72
N GLU A 251 -20.53 9.88 41.11
CA GLU A 251 -21.90 10.34 40.85
C GLU A 251 -22.15 10.48 39.35
N LYS A 252 -21.22 11.10 38.63
CA LYS A 252 -21.29 11.25 37.16
C LYS A 252 -21.33 9.91 36.43
N LEU A 253 -20.61 8.90 36.93
CA LEU A 253 -20.63 7.56 36.36
C LEU A 253 -22.00 6.88 36.56
N GLU A 254 -22.65 7.09 37.70
CA GLU A 254 -24.00 6.60 37.97
C GLU A 254 -25.05 7.27 37.09
N ASP A 255 -24.97 8.60 36.93
CA ASP A 255 -25.80 9.36 35.99
C ASP A 255 -25.64 8.83 34.57
N TYR A 256 -24.39 8.68 34.13
CA TYR A 256 -24.07 8.19 32.79
C TYR A 256 -24.64 6.77 32.55
N ASN A 257 -24.55 5.87 33.53
CA ASN A 257 -25.15 4.54 33.41
C ASN A 257 -26.67 4.60 33.21
N ARG A 258 -27.37 5.48 33.93
CA ARG A 258 -28.83 5.64 33.79
C ARG A 258 -29.22 6.23 32.45
N GLU A 259 -28.42 7.15 31.92
CA GLU A 259 -28.73 7.90 30.71
C GLU A 259 -28.37 7.12 29.43
N PHE A 260 -27.20 6.47 29.39
CA PHE A 260 -26.64 5.92 28.14
C PHE A 260 -26.62 4.39 28.06
N CYS A 261 -26.79 3.64 29.15
CA CYS A 261 -26.82 2.17 29.09
C CYS A 261 -28.24 1.63 28.97
N SER A 262 -28.46 0.69 28.06
CA SER A 262 -29.77 0.10 27.78
C SER A 262 -29.75 -1.44 27.85
N PRO A 263 -30.33 -2.07 28.89
CA PRO A 263 -30.75 -1.45 30.15
C PRO A 263 -29.56 -0.98 30.99
N ALA A 264 -29.80 -0.09 31.95
CA ALA A 264 -28.79 0.38 32.90
C ALA A 264 -28.26 -0.79 33.75
N LEU A 265 -26.97 -0.75 34.09
CA LEU A 265 -26.38 -1.74 34.99
C LEU A 265 -26.98 -1.64 36.39
N PRO A 266 -27.16 -2.78 37.09
CA PRO A 266 -27.54 -2.80 38.49
C PRO A 266 -26.53 -2.06 39.37
N ALA A 267 -27.00 -1.43 40.45
CA ALA A 267 -26.15 -0.68 41.39
C ALA A 267 -24.93 -1.48 41.90
N LYS A 268 -25.08 -2.78 42.14
CA LYS A 268 -23.98 -3.66 42.57
C LYS A 268 -22.82 -3.72 41.57
N GLU A 269 -23.12 -3.69 40.28
CA GLU A 269 -22.09 -3.69 39.22
C GLU A 269 -21.40 -2.34 39.12
N ILE A 270 -22.15 -1.24 39.25
CA ILE A 270 -21.57 0.12 39.28
C ILE A 270 -20.63 0.30 40.47
N VAL A 271 -21.05 -0.12 41.67
CA VAL A 271 -20.19 -0.10 42.87
C VAL A 271 -18.94 -0.96 42.67
N THR A 272 -19.04 -2.06 41.92
CA THR A 272 -17.86 -2.88 41.59
C THR A 272 -16.87 -2.12 40.70
N ILE A 273 -17.36 -1.41 39.67
CA ILE A 273 -16.53 -0.58 38.79
C ILE A 273 -15.91 0.59 39.58
N GLN A 274 -16.68 1.26 40.44
CA GLN A 274 -16.18 2.33 41.30
C GLN A 274 -15.02 1.84 42.19
N ASN A 275 -15.22 0.72 42.90
CA ASN A 275 -14.18 0.09 43.73
C ASN A 275 -12.95 -0.34 42.93
N GLN A 276 -13.10 -0.71 41.64
CA GLN A 276 -11.95 -1.02 40.79
C GLN A 276 -11.15 0.25 40.52
N LEU A 277 -11.80 1.34 40.14
CA LEU A 277 -11.19 2.62 39.78
C LEU A 277 -10.54 3.35 40.97
N GLU A 278 -10.99 3.10 42.20
CA GLU A 278 -10.37 3.65 43.42
C GLU A 278 -9.02 2.99 43.75
N LYS A 279 -8.83 1.72 43.41
CA LYS A 279 -7.64 0.94 43.81
C LYS A 279 -6.36 1.38 43.11
N LYS A 280 -6.46 1.84 41.86
CA LYS A 280 -5.33 2.24 41.04
C LYS A 280 -5.78 3.09 39.86
N ASP A 281 -4.83 3.76 39.23
CA ASP A 281 -5.06 4.42 37.95
C ASP A 281 -5.08 3.39 36.82
N TYR A 282 -6.07 3.52 35.94
CA TYR A 282 -6.24 2.69 34.76
C TYR A 282 -5.98 3.51 33.50
N TYR A 283 -5.48 2.82 32.48
CA TYR A 283 -5.44 3.34 31.11
C TYR A 283 -6.66 2.86 30.34
N TYR A 284 -7.02 3.59 29.28
CA TYR A 284 -8.10 3.18 28.39
C TYR A 284 -7.83 1.81 27.75
N THR A 285 -8.82 0.92 27.79
CA THR A 285 -8.74 -0.44 27.22
C THR A 285 -9.04 -0.43 25.72
N CYS A 286 -8.24 0.29 24.95
CA CYS A 286 -8.51 0.60 23.53
C CYS A 286 -8.59 -0.64 22.60
N LYS A 287 -8.06 -1.78 23.03
CA LYS A 287 -8.07 -3.04 22.27
C LYS A 287 -9.24 -3.95 22.64
N ALA A 288 -10.08 -3.55 23.60
CA ALA A 288 -11.22 -4.33 24.05
C ALA A 288 -12.51 -3.79 23.45
N GLU A 289 -13.42 -4.68 23.03
CA GLU A 289 -14.74 -4.29 22.56
C GLU A 289 -15.59 -3.70 23.70
N PRO A 290 -16.45 -2.70 23.42
CA PRO A 290 -16.75 -2.15 22.09
C PRO A 290 -15.84 -0.98 21.67
N LEU A 291 -14.86 -0.57 22.49
CA LEU A 291 -14.02 0.61 22.19
C LEU A 291 -13.15 0.42 20.96
N HIS A 292 -12.72 -0.81 20.70
CA HIS A 292 -11.83 -1.13 19.59
C HIS A 292 -12.50 -0.84 18.24
N SER A 293 -13.73 -1.31 18.05
CA SER A 293 -14.57 -1.05 16.88
C SER A 293 -14.84 0.43 16.63
N HIS A 294 -14.86 1.28 17.67
CA HIS A 294 -15.10 2.72 17.54
C HIS A 294 -13.81 3.56 17.66
N CYS A 295 -12.63 2.94 17.62
CA CYS A 295 -11.38 3.62 17.89
C CYS A 295 -11.00 4.59 16.75
N ASN A 296 -10.88 5.89 17.04
CA ASN A 296 -10.13 6.83 16.22
C ASN A 296 -8.88 7.27 17.00
N ARG A 297 -7.77 6.56 16.78
CA ARG A 297 -6.54 6.73 17.57
C ARG A 297 -5.91 8.10 17.40
N ALA A 298 -5.81 8.58 16.16
CA ALA A 298 -5.21 9.86 15.82
C ALA A 298 -5.95 11.02 16.52
N LYS A 299 -7.28 11.06 16.39
CA LYS A 299 -8.11 12.04 17.09
C LYS A 299 -8.01 11.91 18.61
N CYS A 300 -7.97 10.68 19.13
CA CYS A 300 -7.86 10.43 20.58
C CYS A 300 -6.56 10.98 21.18
N GLN A 301 -5.42 10.89 20.48
CA GLN A 301 -4.14 11.41 20.96
C GLN A 301 -4.11 12.95 21.09
N LEU A 302 -4.96 13.65 20.34
CA LEU A 302 -5.09 15.10 20.39
C LEU A 302 -6.01 15.59 21.52
N ARG A 303 -6.76 14.69 22.17
CA ARG A 303 -7.72 15.01 23.23
C ARG A 303 -7.02 15.17 24.57
N LYS A 304 -7.38 16.21 25.34
CA LYS A 304 -6.82 16.49 26.67
C LYS A 304 -6.92 15.29 27.62
N PHE A 305 -8.05 14.58 27.58
CA PHE A 305 -8.30 13.39 28.39
C PHE A 305 -8.20 12.10 27.55
N GLY A 306 -7.49 12.15 26.42
CA GLY A 306 -7.27 11.01 25.53
C GLY A 306 -6.07 10.15 25.91
N ILE A 307 -5.59 9.34 24.97
CA ILE A 307 -4.44 8.45 25.19
C ILE A 307 -3.10 9.18 24.99
N GLY A 308 -2.06 8.67 25.66
CA GLY A 308 -0.66 9.00 25.35
C GLY A 308 -0.07 10.20 26.08
N ASN A 309 -0.80 10.88 26.99
CA ASN A 309 -0.31 12.08 27.69
C ASN A 309 0.30 13.14 26.73
N GLY A 310 -0.16 13.18 25.47
CA GLY A 310 0.41 14.03 24.41
C GLY A 310 1.62 13.47 23.65
N GLN A 311 2.11 12.25 23.93
CA GLN A 311 3.12 11.55 23.12
C GLN A 311 2.47 10.47 22.25
N ALA A 312 2.33 10.77 20.96
CA ALA A 312 1.83 9.83 19.96
C ALA A 312 2.89 8.75 19.65
N LEU A 313 2.52 7.47 19.81
CA LEU A 313 3.21 6.38 19.10
C LEU A 313 2.87 6.50 17.61
N PRO A 314 3.84 6.32 16.70
CA PRO A 314 3.59 6.48 15.27
C PRO A 314 2.61 5.43 14.76
N MET A 315 1.68 5.88 13.92
CA MET A 315 0.82 5.02 13.13
C MET A 315 1.52 4.73 11.80
N LEU A 316 2.01 3.50 11.63
CA LEU A 316 2.62 3.04 10.38
C LEU A 316 1.58 2.29 9.55
N SER A 317 1.49 2.61 8.26
CA SER A 317 0.65 1.89 7.30
C SER A 317 1.19 2.00 5.87
N GLY A 318 0.52 1.36 4.91
CA GLY A 318 0.69 1.66 3.49
C GLY A 318 2.08 1.40 2.90
N LEU A 319 2.79 0.35 3.33
CA LEU A 319 4.13 0.05 2.80
C LEU A 319 4.10 -0.20 1.29
N THR A 320 4.99 0.48 0.58
CA THR A 320 5.26 0.30 -0.85
C THR A 320 6.74 0.05 -1.06
N VAL A 321 7.08 -0.87 -1.96
CA VAL A 321 8.46 -1.16 -2.36
C VAL A 321 8.62 -0.90 -3.85
N VAL A 322 9.61 -0.07 -4.18
CA VAL A 322 10.15 0.00 -5.53
C VAL A 322 11.24 -1.06 -5.61
N GLU A 323 11.03 -2.05 -6.48
CA GLU A 323 11.89 -3.25 -6.58
C GLU A 323 13.21 -2.98 -7.33
N SER A 324 13.80 -1.80 -7.13
CA SER A 324 15.18 -1.49 -7.51
C SER A 324 16.16 -2.28 -6.64
N GLU A 325 17.44 -2.28 -7.03
CA GLU A 325 18.51 -2.85 -6.23
C GLU A 325 19.56 -1.77 -5.92
N PRO A 326 19.70 -1.28 -4.67
CA PRO A 326 18.91 -1.65 -3.47
C PRO A 326 17.45 -1.17 -3.54
N PRO A 327 16.52 -1.84 -2.84
CA PRO A 327 15.11 -1.47 -2.85
C PRO A 327 14.89 -0.15 -2.11
N VAL A 328 13.96 0.64 -2.63
CA VAL A 328 13.47 1.87 -2.00
C VAL A 328 12.11 1.59 -1.39
N TRP A 329 11.98 1.90 -0.10
CA TRP A 329 10.75 1.67 0.66
C TRP A 329 10.03 2.99 0.87
N PHE A 330 8.72 3.01 0.65
CA PHE A 330 7.86 4.11 1.05
C PHE A 330 6.88 3.64 2.10
N VAL A 331 6.79 4.32 3.24
CA VAL A 331 5.87 3.97 4.33
C VAL A 331 5.11 5.20 4.80
N ASP A 332 3.83 5.03 5.11
CA ASP A 332 3.00 6.09 5.69
C ASP A 332 3.18 6.12 7.19
N VAL A 333 3.60 7.26 7.73
CA VAL A 333 3.85 7.49 9.15
C VAL A 333 3.08 8.71 9.60
N ASP A 334 2.03 8.51 10.40
CA ASP A 334 1.13 9.58 10.84
C ASP A 334 0.66 10.44 9.64
N GLY A 335 0.37 9.74 8.54
CA GLY A 335 -0.08 10.32 7.28
C GLY A 335 1.02 10.88 6.37
N SER A 336 2.22 11.13 6.88
CA SER A 336 3.38 11.55 6.07
C SER A 336 4.02 10.36 5.34
N ARG A 337 4.36 10.54 4.08
CA ARG A 337 5.04 9.53 3.26
C ARG A 337 6.56 9.62 3.40
N LEU A 338 7.19 8.61 4.00
CA LEU A 338 8.64 8.55 4.20
C LEU A 338 9.28 7.61 3.19
N GLU A 339 10.36 8.08 2.56
CA GLU A 339 11.27 7.23 1.79
C GLU A 339 12.36 6.67 2.69
N LEU A 340 12.57 5.36 2.67
CA LEU A 340 13.50 4.66 3.54
C LEU A 340 14.34 3.67 2.73
N SER A 341 15.61 3.55 3.11
CA SER A 341 16.42 2.37 2.83
C SER A 341 15.99 1.19 3.69
N THR A 342 16.34 -0.05 3.30
CA THR A 342 16.11 -1.24 4.14
C THR A 342 16.67 -1.08 5.55
N LYS A 343 17.84 -0.43 5.69
CA LYS A 343 18.46 -0.17 7.00
C LYS A 343 17.60 0.77 7.85
N GLN A 344 17.07 1.83 7.25
CA GLN A 344 16.18 2.78 7.94
C GLN A 344 14.85 2.14 8.33
N LEU A 345 14.26 1.28 7.48
CA LEU A 345 13.04 0.55 7.83
C LEU A 345 13.27 -0.48 8.96
N GLN A 346 14.40 -1.19 8.92
CA GLN A 346 14.71 -2.25 9.89
C GLN A 346 15.11 -1.70 11.27
N ILE A 347 15.99 -0.69 11.30
CA ILE A 347 16.59 -0.18 12.54
C ILE A 347 15.81 1.05 13.02
N GLN A 348 15.07 0.90 14.12
CA GLN A 348 14.16 1.95 14.62
C GLN A 348 14.85 3.29 14.93
N GLN A 349 16.14 3.30 15.29
CA GLN A 349 16.89 4.55 15.47
C GLN A 349 17.14 5.26 14.13
N GLU A 350 17.41 4.51 13.06
CA GLU A 350 17.59 5.06 11.71
C GLU A 350 16.22 5.48 11.13
N PHE A 351 15.14 4.77 11.46
CA PHE A 351 13.77 5.20 11.18
C PHE A 351 13.46 6.55 11.81
N GLN A 352 13.76 6.74 13.10
CA GLN A 352 13.56 8.02 13.79
C GLN A 352 14.34 9.16 13.13
N ARG A 353 15.60 8.90 12.73
CA ARG A 353 16.40 9.89 12.00
C ARG A 353 15.78 10.26 10.66
N ALA A 354 15.37 9.26 9.87
CA ALA A 354 14.70 9.49 8.60
C ALA A 354 13.39 10.28 8.77
N ALA A 355 12.61 9.99 9.81
CA ALA A 355 11.41 10.74 10.16
C ALA A 355 11.74 12.20 10.54
N MET A 356 12.77 12.43 11.36
CA MET A 356 13.20 13.79 11.70
C MET A 356 13.66 14.58 10.48
N GLU A 357 14.32 13.92 9.52
CA GLU A 357 14.81 14.55 8.28
C GLU A 357 13.68 14.85 7.27
N GLN A 358 12.64 14.02 7.20
CA GLN A 358 11.62 14.09 6.14
C GLN A 358 10.28 14.68 6.58
N MET A 359 9.89 14.50 7.86
CA MET A 359 8.62 14.98 8.41
C MET A 359 8.81 15.88 9.65
N TYR A 360 10.05 16.18 10.05
CA TYR A 360 10.40 17.01 11.21
C TYR A 360 9.73 16.57 12.52
N LYS A 361 9.44 15.27 12.64
CA LYS A 361 8.89 14.63 13.83
C LYS A 361 9.79 13.46 14.23
N MET A 362 9.92 13.23 15.53
CA MET A 362 10.65 12.09 16.08
C MET A 362 9.65 11.12 16.71
N PRO A 363 9.22 10.08 15.98
CA PRO A 363 8.29 9.10 16.52
C PRO A 363 8.80 8.42 17.79
N ALA A 364 7.92 8.11 18.74
CA ALA A 364 8.32 7.34 19.92
C ALA A 364 8.70 5.89 19.56
N ARG A 365 9.68 5.33 20.28
CA ARG A 365 10.13 3.94 20.11
C ARG A 365 9.16 2.96 20.75
N MET A 366 9.06 1.76 20.17
CA MET A 366 8.33 0.62 20.74
C MET A 366 9.31 -0.52 21.05
N LYS A 367 8.80 -1.61 21.65
CA LYS A 367 9.63 -2.80 21.90
C LYS A 367 10.09 -3.40 20.58
N GLU A 368 11.29 -3.99 20.56
CA GLU A 368 11.85 -4.58 19.33
C GLU A 368 10.98 -5.68 18.74
N SER A 369 10.34 -6.51 19.59
CA SER A 369 9.38 -7.53 19.14
C SER A 369 8.19 -6.91 18.42
N ASP A 370 7.61 -5.86 19.00
CA ASP A 370 6.42 -5.19 18.47
C ASP A 370 6.77 -4.48 17.15
N TRP A 371 7.97 -3.93 17.04
CA TRP A 371 8.47 -3.33 15.79
C TRP A 371 8.64 -4.37 14.68
N ARG A 372 9.24 -5.52 14.99
CA ARG A 372 9.41 -6.60 14.02
C ARG A 372 8.06 -7.09 13.50
N ASP A 373 7.13 -7.41 14.41
CA ASP A 373 5.82 -7.93 14.03
C ASP A 373 5.01 -6.90 13.21
N LEU A 374 5.17 -5.60 13.52
CA LEU A 374 4.59 -4.51 12.72
C LEU A 374 5.17 -4.46 11.30
N VAL A 375 6.51 -4.50 11.16
CA VAL A 375 7.18 -4.46 9.86
C VAL A 375 6.84 -5.71 9.02
N ASP A 376 6.77 -6.89 9.64
CA ASP A 376 6.37 -8.13 8.96
C ASP A 376 4.94 -8.02 8.41
N GLY A 377 3.99 -7.51 9.21
CA GLY A 377 2.61 -7.27 8.75
C GLY A 377 2.52 -6.26 7.61
N LEU A 378 3.37 -5.24 7.61
CA LEU A 378 3.49 -4.29 6.50
C LEU A 378 4.06 -4.93 5.24
N LEU A 379 5.08 -5.78 5.37
CA LEU A 379 5.71 -6.50 4.25
C LEU A 379 4.76 -7.49 3.57
N GLU A 380 3.93 -8.18 4.35
CA GLU A 380 2.92 -9.12 3.82
C GLU A 380 1.92 -8.42 2.87
N ASN A 381 1.56 -7.18 3.19
CA ASN A 381 0.57 -6.39 2.48
C ASN A 381 1.20 -5.27 1.61
N ALA A 382 2.52 -5.31 1.41
CA ALA A 382 3.23 -4.26 0.71
C ALA A 382 2.82 -4.17 -0.76
N THR A 383 2.62 -2.94 -1.24
CA THR A 383 2.41 -2.67 -2.65
C THR A 383 3.75 -2.71 -3.37
N ARG A 384 3.83 -3.46 -4.48
CA ARG A 384 5.07 -3.62 -5.26
C ARG A 384 5.00 -2.79 -6.53
N ILE A 385 6.06 -2.02 -6.75
CA ILE A 385 6.31 -1.26 -7.98
C ILE A 385 7.50 -1.90 -8.67
N GLU A 386 7.23 -2.58 -9.79
CA GLU A 386 8.26 -3.14 -10.66
C GLU A 386 9.02 -2.01 -11.36
N VAL A 387 10.31 -2.21 -11.56
CA VAL A 387 11.19 -1.29 -12.30
C VAL A 387 11.79 -1.99 -13.51
N PRO A 388 12.15 -1.26 -14.58
CA PRO A 388 12.94 -1.83 -15.66
C PRO A 388 14.21 -2.51 -15.15
N ASP A 389 14.60 -3.61 -15.79
CA ASP A 389 15.76 -4.42 -15.37
C ASP A 389 17.05 -3.58 -15.28
N GLU A 390 17.21 -2.57 -16.14
CA GLU A 390 18.34 -1.62 -16.15
C GLU A 390 18.55 -0.88 -14.82
N LEU A 391 17.49 -0.72 -14.03
CA LEU A 391 17.53 -0.09 -12.69
C LEU A 391 17.88 -1.07 -11.57
N THR A 392 18.26 -2.30 -11.91
CA THR A 392 18.70 -3.34 -10.98
C THR A 392 20.19 -3.64 -11.18
N HIS A 393 20.87 -4.11 -10.13
CA HIS A 393 22.25 -4.60 -10.29
C HIS A 393 22.33 -5.77 -11.28
N LYS A 394 21.23 -6.54 -11.42
CA LYS A 394 21.14 -7.64 -12.37
C LYS A 394 21.16 -7.13 -13.81
N GLY A 395 20.32 -6.14 -14.15
CA GLY A 395 20.30 -5.59 -15.51
C GLY A 395 21.60 -4.87 -15.85
N LEU A 396 22.14 -4.06 -14.94
CA LEU A 396 23.47 -3.45 -15.13
C LEU A 396 24.57 -4.50 -15.31
N PHE A 397 24.50 -5.62 -14.57
CA PHE A 397 25.43 -6.72 -14.77
C PHE A 397 25.31 -7.35 -16.17
N VAL A 398 24.08 -7.63 -16.62
CA VAL A 398 23.81 -8.20 -17.95
C VAL A 398 24.36 -7.26 -19.03
N GLU A 399 24.04 -5.97 -18.96
CA GLU A 399 24.53 -4.95 -19.90
C GLU A 399 26.07 -4.89 -19.93
N LEU A 400 26.72 -4.91 -18.76
CA LEU A 400 28.19 -4.90 -18.68
C LEU A 400 28.82 -6.19 -19.23
N VAL A 401 28.18 -7.34 -19.05
CA VAL A 401 28.65 -8.61 -19.64
C VAL A 401 28.50 -8.59 -21.16
N GLU A 402 27.37 -8.10 -21.67
CA GLU A 402 27.15 -7.92 -23.11
C GLU A 402 28.15 -6.95 -23.73
N ASN A 403 28.41 -5.83 -23.05
CA ASN A 403 29.44 -4.87 -23.45
C ASN A 403 30.85 -5.47 -23.40
N PHE A 404 31.16 -6.28 -22.38
CA PHE A 404 32.44 -6.99 -22.32
C PHE A 404 32.61 -7.92 -23.51
N CYS A 405 31.56 -8.70 -23.83
CA CYS A 405 31.55 -9.67 -24.92
C CYS A 405 31.59 -9.02 -26.31
N THR A 406 31.03 -7.82 -26.48
CA THR A 406 30.93 -7.12 -27.78
C THR A 406 31.91 -5.96 -27.95
N SER A 407 32.79 -5.72 -26.97
CA SER A 407 33.77 -4.63 -27.03
C SER A 407 34.82 -4.85 -28.13
N ARG A 408 35.53 -3.78 -28.51
CA ARG A 408 36.67 -3.84 -29.47
C ARG A 408 37.81 -4.77 -29.05
N LEU A 409 37.78 -5.32 -27.84
CA LEU A 409 38.77 -6.25 -27.28
C LEU A 409 38.38 -7.73 -27.51
N GLN A 410 37.68 -8.05 -28.61
CA GLN A 410 37.42 -9.43 -28.97
C GLN A 410 38.70 -10.16 -29.40
N ALA A 411 38.74 -11.46 -29.09
CA ALA A 411 39.81 -12.34 -29.48
C ALA A 411 39.78 -12.59 -30.99
N HIS A 412 40.92 -12.48 -31.66
CA HIS A 412 41.06 -12.87 -33.08
C HIS A 412 41.41 -14.35 -33.25
N SER A 413 41.87 -15.01 -32.18
CA SER A 413 42.10 -16.44 -32.12
C SER A 413 41.72 -17.01 -30.74
N PRO A 414 41.37 -18.30 -30.63
CA PRO A 414 40.98 -18.89 -29.36
C PRO A 414 42.06 -18.85 -28.27
N GLU A 415 43.33 -18.72 -28.65
CA GLU A 415 44.45 -18.62 -27.71
C GLU A 415 44.38 -17.36 -26.84
N GLU A 416 43.77 -16.29 -27.37
CA GLU A 416 43.66 -15.02 -26.67
C GLU A 416 42.67 -15.08 -25.47
N LEU A 417 41.90 -16.17 -25.33
CA LEU A 417 41.17 -16.50 -24.10
C LEU A 417 42.12 -16.54 -22.89
N VAL A 418 43.37 -16.95 -23.09
CA VAL A 418 44.36 -17.02 -22.00
C VAL A 418 44.71 -15.64 -21.46
N VAL A 419 44.77 -14.63 -22.33
CA VAL A 419 45.05 -13.24 -21.97
C VAL A 419 43.79 -12.44 -21.60
N GLY A 420 42.62 -13.11 -21.62
CA GLY A 420 41.38 -12.57 -21.09
C GLY A 420 40.49 -11.85 -22.11
N LYS A 421 40.77 -12.00 -23.42
CA LYS A 421 39.88 -11.51 -24.47
C LYS A 421 38.72 -12.49 -24.69
N PRO A 422 37.46 -12.03 -24.80
CA PRO A 422 36.32 -12.89 -25.12
C PRO A 422 36.44 -13.48 -26.52
N TRP A 423 36.09 -14.76 -26.68
CA TRP A 423 36.11 -15.50 -27.93
C TRP A 423 34.72 -16.03 -28.26
N THR A 424 34.21 -15.74 -29.46
CA THR A 424 32.89 -16.20 -29.90
C THR A 424 33.04 -17.31 -30.93
N GLU A 425 32.37 -18.43 -30.68
CA GLU A 425 32.29 -19.59 -31.58
C GLU A 425 31.01 -20.37 -31.30
N ASP A 426 30.41 -20.99 -32.33
CA ASP A 426 29.23 -21.85 -32.21
C ASP A 426 28.08 -21.21 -31.42
N SER A 427 27.79 -19.92 -31.67
CA SER A 427 26.75 -19.14 -31.00
C SER A 427 26.93 -18.98 -29.49
N TYR A 428 28.16 -19.08 -29.00
CA TYR A 428 28.53 -18.79 -27.62
C TYR A 428 29.73 -17.85 -27.56
N THR A 429 29.69 -16.90 -26.61
CA THR A 429 30.87 -16.10 -26.25
C THR A 429 31.51 -16.64 -24.98
N TYR A 430 32.74 -17.11 -25.09
CA TYR A 430 33.55 -17.66 -24.01
C TYR A 430 34.54 -16.62 -23.47
N PHE A 431 34.80 -16.63 -22.17
CA PHE A 431 35.75 -15.73 -21.54
C PHE A 431 36.27 -16.25 -20.20
N LYS A 432 37.37 -15.67 -19.71
CA LYS A 432 37.85 -15.90 -18.35
C LYS A 432 37.05 -15.09 -17.34
N LEU A 433 36.60 -15.75 -16.27
CA LEU A 433 35.90 -15.08 -15.16
C LEU A 433 36.74 -13.97 -14.54
N SER A 434 38.06 -14.16 -14.41
CA SER A 434 38.96 -13.11 -13.89
C SER A 434 38.97 -11.87 -14.78
N ALA A 435 38.93 -12.05 -16.10
CA ALA A 435 38.91 -10.94 -17.04
C ALA A 435 37.58 -10.16 -16.95
N LEU A 436 36.45 -10.88 -16.85
CA LEU A 436 35.15 -10.25 -16.60
C LEU A 436 35.15 -9.51 -15.24
N GLN A 437 35.68 -10.11 -14.18
CA GLN A 437 35.76 -9.45 -12.86
C GLN A 437 36.58 -8.16 -12.90
N ASP A 438 37.70 -8.15 -13.63
CA ASP A 438 38.52 -6.95 -13.79
C ASP A 438 37.82 -5.89 -14.64
N PHE A 439 37.07 -6.31 -15.67
CA PHE A 439 36.24 -5.41 -16.47
C PHE A 439 35.13 -4.76 -15.64
N LEU A 440 34.39 -5.55 -14.87
CA LEU A 440 33.31 -5.07 -13.99
C LEU A 440 33.85 -4.06 -12.96
N LYS A 441 34.98 -4.37 -12.32
CA LYS A 441 35.64 -3.44 -11.39
C LYS A 441 36.05 -2.12 -12.04
N ARG A 442 36.55 -2.14 -13.28
CA ARG A 442 36.90 -0.92 -14.04
C ARG A 442 35.66 -0.06 -14.36
N HIS A 443 34.48 -0.68 -14.43
CA HIS A 443 33.19 -0.01 -14.60
C HIS A 443 32.48 0.24 -13.25
N ASN A 444 33.22 0.23 -12.13
CA ASN A 444 32.71 0.45 -10.77
C ASN A 444 31.65 -0.56 -10.29
N PHE A 445 31.46 -1.68 -10.99
CA PHE A 445 30.53 -2.73 -10.58
C PHE A 445 31.18 -3.62 -9.51
N THR A 446 30.80 -3.41 -8.25
CA THR A 446 31.36 -4.14 -7.08
C THR A 446 30.32 -4.83 -6.20
N TYR A 447 29.07 -4.89 -6.67
CA TYR A 447 27.91 -5.37 -5.90
C TYR A 447 27.87 -6.89 -5.70
N TYR A 448 28.45 -7.67 -6.63
CA TYR A 448 28.38 -9.12 -6.60
C TYR A 448 29.70 -9.77 -6.17
N THR A 449 29.57 -10.71 -5.23
CA THR A 449 30.62 -11.68 -4.91
C THR A 449 30.88 -12.59 -6.12
N ARG A 450 32.03 -13.27 -6.11
CA ARG A 450 32.37 -14.23 -7.17
C ARG A 450 31.30 -15.32 -7.36
N GLY A 451 30.67 -15.78 -6.28
CA GLY A 451 29.57 -16.76 -6.36
C GLY A 451 28.31 -16.18 -7.01
N GLN A 452 27.93 -14.96 -6.64
CA GLN A 452 26.79 -14.27 -7.25
C GLN A 452 27.00 -14.05 -8.76
N LEU A 453 28.21 -13.63 -9.18
CA LEU A 453 28.55 -13.49 -10.61
C LEU A 453 28.31 -14.81 -11.36
N THR A 454 28.72 -15.94 -10.78
CA THR A 454 28.54 -17.25 -11.43
C THR A 454 27.08 -17.68 -11.51
N GLU A 455 26.24 -17.33 -10.54
CA GLU A 455 24.80 -17.58 -10.61
C GLU A 455 24.13 -16.67 -11.66
N ARG A 456 24.49 -15.38 -11.72
CA ARG A 456 23.97 -14.48 -12.76
C ARG A 456 24.33 -14.98 -14.17
N LEU A 457 25.55 -15.48 -14.37
CA LEU A 457 25.95 -16.08 -15.65
C LEU A 457 25.14 -17.34 -16.00
N LYS A 458 24.75 -18.16 -15.02
CA LYS A 458 23.85 -19.30 -15.26
C LYS A 458 22.45 -18.84 -15.66
N GLU A 459 21.95 -17.77 -15.03
CA GLU A 459 20.65 -17.19 -15.40
C GLU A 459 20.65 -16.68 -16.84
N MET A 460 21.75 -16.07 -17.31
CA MET A 460 21.93 -15.70 -18.73
C MET A 460 22.01 -16.90 -19.69
N ASN A 461 22.08 -18.12 -19.15
CA ASN A 461 22.04 -19.39 -19.90
C ASN A 461 20.73 -20.17 -19.62
N ASP A 462 19.63 -19.48 -19.27
CA ASP A 462 18.35 -20.09 -18.91
C ASP A 462 18.44 -21.12 -17.75
N GLY A 463 19.34 -20.86 -16.79
CA GLY A 463 19.63 -21.77 -15.67
C GLY A 463 20.57 -22.93 -16.04
N GLY A 464 21.07 -22.95 -17.28
CA GLY A 464 21.99 -23.93 -17.81
C GLY A 464 23.43 -23.80 -17.28
N ARG A 465 24.32 -24.60 -17.87
CA ARG A 465 25.73 -24.64 -17.49
C ARG A 465 26.46 -23.42 -18.07
N ALA A 466 26.93 -22.52 -17.21
CA ALA A 466 27.75 -21.37 -17.64
C ALA A 466 29.26 -21.65 -17.65
N MET A 467 29.75 -22.66 -16.91
CA MET A 467 31.18 -22.99 -16.83
C MET A 467 31.57 -24.09 -17.82
N HIS A 468 32.58 -23.83 -18.66
CA HIS A 468 33.03 -24.73 -19.71
C HIS A 468 34.53 -25.03 -19.62
N GLN A 469 34.95 -26.10 -20.30
CA GLN A 469 36.36 -26.35 -20.59
C GLN A 469 36.52 -26.25 -22.11
N TYR A 470 37.16 -25.19 -22.55
CA TYR A 470 37.31 -24.88 -23.97
C TYR A 470 38.63 -25.46 -24.48
N HIS A 471 38.59 -26.16 -25.61
CA HIS A 471 39.72 -26.89 -26.18
C HIS A 471 40.16 -26.23 -27.48
N TYR A 472 41.44 -25.89 -27.61
CA TYR A 472 42.00 -25.26 -28.81
C TYR A 472 43.38 -25.83 -29.14
N ARG A 473 43.88 -25.57 -30.35
CA ARG A 473 45.28 -25.84 -30.71
C ARG A 473 46.08 -24.55 -30.64
N ASP A 474 47.25 -24.59 -30.03
CA ASP A 474 48.15 -23.43 -30.01
C ASP A 474 48.89 -23.26 -31.36
N ASP A 475 49.62 -22.15 -31.53
CA ASP A 475 50.44 -21.84 -32.71
C ASP A 475 51.47 -22.93 -33.07
N ARG A 476 51.76 -23.85 -32.14
CA ARG A 476 52.66 -25.00 -32.33
C ARG A 476 51.91 -26.29 -32.69
N GLY A 477 50.59 -26.21 -32.84
CA GLY A 477 49.70 -27.32 -33.14
C GLY A 477 49.38 -28.22 -31.94
N GLU A 478 49.85 -27.88 -30.73
CA GLU A 478 49.61 -28.66 -29.52
C GLU A 478 48.19 -28.43 -28.99
N ARG A 479 47.54 -29.50 -28.54
CA ARG A 479 46.22 -29.39 -27.91
C ARG A 479 46.34 -28.75 -26.53
N ARG A 480 45.62 -27.66 -26.32
CA ARG A 480 45.46 -26.97 -25.05
C ARG A 480 44.00 -26.99 -24.61
N ASN A 481 43.79 -26.73 -23.32
CA ASN A 481 42.46 -26.47 -22.80
C ASN A 481 42.50 -25.37 -21.74
N VAL A 482 41.41 -24.64 -21.60
CA VAL A 482 41.27 -23.55 -20.64
C VAL A 482 39.88 -23.60 -20.02
N ARG A 483 39.80 -23.37 -18.70
CA ARG A 483 38.51 -23.22 -18.03
C ARG A 483 37.97 -21.82 -18.32
N VAL A 484 36.76 -21.79 -18.87
CA VAL A 484 36.09 -20.56 -19.28
C VAL A 484 34.67 -20.51 -18.73
N TRP A 485 34.08 -19.33 -18.80
CA TRP A 485 32.66 -19.13 -18.66
C TRP A 485 32.11 -18.73 -20.02
N GLY A 486 30.84 -19.03 -20.28
CA GLY A 486 30.21 -18.69 -21.54
C GLY A 486 28.76 -18.29 -21.36
N ILE A 487 28.32 -17.41 -22.25
CA ILE A 487 26.91 -17.05 -22.45
C ILE A 487 26.57 -17.23 -23.94
N PRO A 488 25.28 -17.34 -24.30
CA PRO A 488 24.87 -17.29 -25.70
C PRO A 488 25.45 -16.03 -26.37
N GLU A 489 25.82 -16.16 -27.64
CA GLU A 489 26.40 -15.07 -28.42
C GLU A 489 25.47 -13.86 -28.43
N VAL A 490 26.03 -12.71 -28.05
CA VAL A 490 25.32 -11.42 -28.02
C VAL A 490 25.46 -10.79 -29.40
N THR A 491 24.42 -10.92 -30.23
CA THR A 491 24.33 -10.21 -31.50
C THR A 491 23.79 -8.80 -31.26
N LYS A 492 24.64 -7.77 -31.41
CA LYS A 492 24.13 -6.39 -31.49
C LYS A 492 23.35 -6.29 -32.79
N GLY A 493 22.04 -6.08 -32.71
CA GLY A 493 21.24 -5.75 -33.87
C GLY A 493 21.80 -4.47 -34.50
N ASP A 494 22.15 -4.54 -35.79
CA ASP A 494 22.41 -3.33 -36.57
C ASP A 494 21.16 -2.45 -36.49
N VAL A 495 21.29 -1.28 -35.87
CA VAL A 495 20.27 -0.24 -36.02
C VAL A 495 20.43 0.25 -37.45
N ASP A 496 19.50 -0.13 -38.34
CA ASP A 496 19.32 0.52 -39.62
C ASP A 496 19.04 2.01 -39.34
N LEU A 497 20.09 2.82 -39.36
CA LEU A 497 19.96 4.26 -39.41
C LEU A 497 19.40 4.55 -40.80
N PRO A 498 18.20 5.14 -40.93
CA PRO A 498 17.70 5.52 -42.25
C PRO A 498 18.71 6.46 -42.90
N ASP A 499 19.01 6.22 -44.18
CA ASP A 499 19.88 7.08 -44.98
C ASP A 499 19.42 8.53 -44.83
N VAL A 500 20.33 9.38 -44.34
CA VAL A 500 20.10 10.81 -44.31
C VAL A 500 20.18 11.31 -45.76
N GLU A 501 19.03 11.43 -46.41
CA GLU A 501 18.92 12.21 -47.65
C GLU A 501 19.28 13.67 -47.31
N MET A 502 20.52 14.06 -47.60
CA MET A 502 20.89 15.46 -47.65
C MET A 502 20.15 16.11 -48.81
N VAL A 503 18.98 16.67 -48.52
CA VAL A 503 18.30 17.57 -49.44
C VAL A 503 19.17 18.81 -49.57
N HIS A 504 19.96 18.86 -50.65
CA HIS A 504 20.56 20.10 -51.12
C HIS A 504 19.43 21.08 -51.46
N LYS A 505 19.03 21.89 -50.48
CA LYS A 505 18.26 23.10 -50.73
C LYS A 505 19.22 24.08 -51.38
N GLU A 506 19.15 24.22 -52.71
CA GLU A 506 19.68 25.40 -53.38
C GLU A 506 19.05 26.62 -52.73
N MET A 507 19.89 27.45 -52.12
CA MET A 507 19.48 28.76 -51.64
C MET A 507 19.14 29.62 -52.86
N PRO A 508 17.93 30.21 -52.94
CA PRO A 508 17.65 31.21 -53.94
C PRO A 508 18.56 32.42 -53.68
N PHE A 509 19.29 32.83 -54.72
CA PHE A 509 20.12 34.03 -54.76
C PHE A 509 19.33 35.31 -54.50
#